data_AF-W2T9E1-F1
#
_entry.id   AF-W2T9E1-F1
#
_cell.length_a   1.000
_cell.length_b   1.000
_cell.length_c   1.000
_cell.angle_alpha   90.00
_cell.angle_beta   90.00
_cell.angle_gamma   90.00
#
_symmetry.space_group_name_H-M   'P 1'
#
loop_
_entity.id
_entity.type
_entity.pdbx_description
1 polymer ?
#
loop_
_entity_poly.entity_id
_entity_poly.type
_entity_poly.pdbx_seq_one_letter_code
_entity_poly.pdbx_strand_id
1 'polypeptide(L)' 'MLVLSVCLWSTFYRNLQEEIMEIEFHEFARGKTSISPMDFARLVLRYTIVNTDDYHTYINRVKERSSPDDKARF' A
#
# COMPACT_ATOMS: atom_id res chain seq x y z
N MET A 1 -34.18 3.89 16.10
CA MET A 1 -33.42 3.52 14.88
C MET A 1 -32.36 4.60 14.69
N LEU A 2 -31.08 4.31 14.91
CA LEU A 2 -30.00 5.28 14.65
C LEU A 2 -29.83 5.38 13.14
N VAL A 3 -30.26 6.50 12.56
CA VAL A 3 -29.98 6.82 11.16
C VAL A 3 -28.55 7.35 11.12
N LEU A 4 -27.62 6.54 10.61
CA LEU A 4 -26.27 7.02 10.33
C LEU A 4 -26.35 8.07 9.24
N SER A 5 -26.16 9.34 9.62
CA SER A 5 -25.98 10.42 8.66
C SER A 5 -24.76 10.11 7.78
N VAL A 6 -24.85 10.45 6.49
CA VAL A 6 -23.74 10.34 5.54
C VAL A 6 -22.45 10.95 6.10
N CYS A 7 -22.55 12.06 6.85
CA CYS A 7 -21.38 12.70 7.47
C CYS A 7 -20.69 11.83 8.54
N LEU A 8 -21.48 11.13 9.36
CA LEU A 8 -20.96 10.22 10.39
C LEU A 8 -20.29 9.01 9.74
N TRP A 9 -20.92 8.46 8.70
CA TRP A 9 -20.37 7.35 7.95
C TRP A 9 -19.05 7.71 7.25
N SER A 10 -18.98 8.87 6.58
CA SER A 10 -17.74 9.34 5.95
C SER A 10 -16.61 9.56 6.95
N THR A 11 -16.94 10.03 8.16
CA THR A 11 -15.96 10.19 9.24
C THR A 11 -15.46 8.84 9.74
N PHE A 12 -16.37 7.90 9.98
CA PHE A 12 -16.00 6.54 10.37
C PHE A 12 -15.12 5.85 9.32
N TYR A 13 -15.53 5.93 8.05
CA TYR A 13 -14.77 5.38 6.94
C TYR A 13 -13.36 5.96 6.86
N ARG A 14 -13.21 7.28 7.00
CA ARG A 14 -11.88 7.93 6.98
C ARG A 14 -11.01 7.45 8.13
N ASN A 15 -11.53 7.44 9.36
CA ASN A 15 -10.77 7.02 10.53
C ASN A 15 -10.31 5.55 10.40
N LEU A 16 -11.21 4.68 9.92
CA LEU A 16 -10.89 3.27 9.69
C LEU A 16 -9.83 3.10 8.60
N GLN A 17 -9.92 3.86 7.52
CA GLN A 17 -8.92 3.82 6.43
C GLN A 17 -7.54 4.30 6.92
N GLU A 18 -7.51 5.34 7.75
CA GLU A 18 -6.27 5.86 8.34
C GLU A 18 -5.60 4.82 9.25
N GLU A 19 -6.35 4.22 10.17
CA GLU A 19 -5.83 3.19 11.08
C GLU A 19 -5.30 1.96 10.35
N ILE A 20 -6.05 1.45 9.36
CA ILE A 20 -5.60 0.31 8.54
C ILE A 20 -4.34 0.67 7.75
N MET A 21 -4.27 1.89 7.19
CA MET A 21 -3.13 2.33 6.42
C MET A 21 -1.87 2.45 7.27
N GLU A 22 -1.98 2.91 8.51
CA GLU A 22 -0.85 2.95 9.46
C GLU A 22 -0.36 1.55 9.81
N ILE A 23 -1.27 0.61 10.07
CA ILE A 23 -0.92 -0.79 10.36
C ILE A 23 -0.15 -1.42 9.18
N GLU A 24 -0.69 -1.30 7.98
CA GLU A 24 -0.04 -1.82 6.76
C GLU A 24 1.31 -1.13 6.52
N PHE A 25 1.38 0.19 6.75
CA PHE A 25 2.63 0.92 6.61
C PHE A 25 3.70 0.35 7.55
N HIS A 26 3.36 0.13 8.82
CA HIS A 26 4.30 -0.42 9.79
C HIS A 26 4.75 -1.85 9.47
N GLU A 27 3.83 -2.69 8.99
CA GLU A 27 4.14 -4.05 8.55
C GLU A 27 5.15 -4.04 7.38
N PHE A 28 4.89 -3.22 6.36
CA PHE A 28 5.75 -3.15 5.17
C PHE A 28 7.05 -2.37 5.40
N ALA A 29 7.06 -1.37 6.28
CA ALA A 29 8.26 -0.62 6.63
C ALA A 29 9.25 -1.44 7.47
N ARG A 30 8.80 -2.52 8.13
CA ARG A 30 9.63 -3.42 8.95
C ARG A 30 10.50 -2.67 9.97
N GLY A 31 9.89 -1.71 10.66
CA GLY A 31 10.57 -0.86 11.65
C GLY A 31 11.39 0.31 11.09
N LYS A 32 11.39 0.51 9.77
CA LYS A 32 11.96 1.71 9.12
C LYS A 32 10.96 2.87 9.19
N THR A 33 11.45 4.09 9.00
CA THR A 33 10.62 5.30 8.88
C THR A 33 10.05 5.52 7.48
N SER A 34 10.41 4.67 6.51
CA SER A 34 9.96 4.73 5.13
C SER A 34 9.86 3.35 4.48
N ILE A 35 9.02 3.25 3.44
CA ILE A 35 8.81 2.06 2.63
C ILE A 35 9.54 2.22 1.30
N SER A 36 10.17 1.16 0.80
CA SER A 36 10.81 1.20 -0.53
C SER A 36 9.74 1.27 -1.64
N PRO A 37 10.04 1.86 -2.81
CA PRO A 37 9.10 1.87 -3.94
C PRO A 37 8.60 0.47 -4.33
N MET A 38 9.43 -0.56 -4.15
CA MET A 38 9.09 -1.96 -4.42
C MET A 38 8.12 -2.53 -3.39
N ASP A 39 8.36 -2.29 -2.10
CA ASP A 39 7.48 -2.76 -1.03
C ASP A 39 6.13 -2.04 -1.09
N PHE A 40 6.13 -0.75 -1.43
CA PHE A 40 4.91 0.00 -1.68
C PHE A 40 4.14 -0.56 -2.89
N ALA A 41 4.82 -0.86 -4.00
CA ALA A 41 4.17 -1.46 -5.16
C ALA A 41 3.55 -2.83 -4.84
N ARG A 42 4.21 -3.64 -4.02
CA ARG A 42 3.68 -4.94 -3.56
C ARG A 42 2.49 -4.78 -2.63
N LEU A 43 2.53 -3.81 -1.70
CA LEU A 43 1.40 -3.46 -0.84
C LEU A 43 0.17 -3.09 -1.68
N VAL A 44 0.33 -2.20 -2.65
CA VAL A 44 -0.77 -1.82 -3.56
C VAL A 44 -1.29 -3.04 -4.31
N LEU A 45 -0.39 -3.83 -4.92
CA LEU A 45 -0.80 -4.97 -5.74
C LEU A 45 -1.53 -6.05 -4.95
N ARG A 46 -1.20 -6.24 -3.66
CA ARG A 46 -1.90 -7.16 -2.74
C ARG A 46 -3.39 -6.83 -2.61
N TYR A 47 -3.74 -5.54 -2.68
CA TYR A 47 -5.11 -5.04 -2.55
C TYR A 47 -5.81 -4.81 -3.91
N THR A 48 -5.14 -5.12 -5.02
CA THR A 48 -5.73 -5.04 -6.37
C THR A 48 -6.06 -6.42 -6.94
N ILE A 49 -7.14 -6.49 -7.72
CA ILE A 49 -7.45 -7.68 -8.52
C ILE A 49 -6.66 -7.60 -9.81
N VAL A 50 -5.49 -8.24 -9.84
CA VAL A 50 -4.57 -8.28 -10.98
C VAL A 50 -4.24 -9.75 -11.29
N ASN A 51 -4.21 -10.13 -12.57
CA ASN A 51 -3.76 -11.47 -12.97
C ASN A 51 -2.24 -11.61 -12.78
N THR A 52 -1.74 -12.84 -12.75
CA THR A 52 -0.32 -13.10 -12.45
C THR A 52 0.65 -12.50 -13.47
N ASP A 53 0.28 -12.44 -14.75
CA ASP A 53 1.14 -11.89 -15.82
C ASP A 53 1.30 -10.37 -15.69
N ASP A 54 0.21 -9.68 -15.37
CA ASP A 54 0.18 -8.25 -15.12
C ASP A 54 0.96 -7.90 -13.84
N TYR A 55 0.86 -8.73 -12.79
CA TYR A 55 1.65 -8.56 -11.56
C TYR A 55 3.16 -8.48 -11.86
N HIS A 56 3.69 -9.45 -12.61
CA HIS A 56 5.10 -9.47 -12.98
C HIS A 56 5.48 -8.25 -13.81
N THR A 57 4.61 -7.84 -14.73
CA THR A 57 4.81 -6.65 -15.56
C THR A 57 4.93 -5.38 -14.70
N TYR A 58 4.03 -5.17 -13.73
CA TYR A 58 4.06 -4.00 -12.86
C TYR A 58 5.29 -3.98 -11.96
N ILE A 59 5.63 -5.12 -11.35
CA ILE A 59 6.82 -5.24 -10.49
C ILE A 59 8.11 -4.98 -11.27
N ASN A 60 8.24 -5.51 -12.50
CA ASN A 60 9.41 -5.28 -13.34
C ASN A 60 9.57 -3.79 -13.70
N ARG A 61 8.47 -3.10 -14.02
CA ARG A 61 8.50 -1.65 -14.29
C ARG A 61 8.98 -0.84 -13.08
N VAL A 62 8.54 -1.20 -11.87
CA VAL A 62 9.00 -0.54 -10.63
C VAL A 62 10.48 -0.82 -10.41
N LYS A 63 10.93 -2.06 -10.62
CA LYS A 63 12.33 -2.46 -10.52
C LYS A 63 13.23 -1.67 -11.47
N GLU A 64 12.83 -1.52 -12.73
CA GLU A 64 13.61 -0.78 -13.74
C GLU A 64 13.81 0.68 -13.32
N ARG A 65 12.75 1.32 -12.81
CA ARG A 65 12.70 2.74 -12.45
C ARG A 65 13.26 3.06 -11.06
N SER A 66 13.49 2.05 -10.22
CA SER A 66 14.08 2.22 -8.89
C SER A 66 15.56 2.58 -9.00
N SER A 67 16.05 3.42 -8.06
CA SER A 67 17.44 3.87 -8.06
C SER A 67 18.41 2.70 -7.79
N PRO A 68 19.70 2.82 -8.14
CA PRO A 68 20.70 1.80 -7.79
C PRO A 68 20.79 1.53 -6.29
N ASP A 69 20.57 2.56 -5.45
CA ASP A 69 20.60 2.44 -3.99
C ASP A 69 19.40 1.62 -3.47
N ASP A 70 18.25 1.77 -4.12
CA ASP A 70 17.08 0.92 -3.86
C ASP A 70 17.31 -0.52 -4.32
N LYS A 71 18.05 -0.70 -5.44
CA LYS A 71 18.39 -2.01 -6.02
C LYS A 71 19.38 -2.83 -5.17
N ALA A 72 20.25 -2.16 -4.41
CA ALA A 72 21.25 -2.81 -3.55
C ALA A 72 20.70 -3.29 -2.19
N ARG A 73 19.47 -2.91 -1.84
CA ARG A 73 18.79 -3.29 -0.59
C ARG A 73 17.89 -4.52 -0.71
N PHE A 74 17.96 -5.23 -1.84
CA PHE A 74 17.19 -6.45 -2.13
C PHE A 74 18.01 -7.71 -1.88
#